data_AF-A0A925XE24-F1
#
_entry.id   AF-A0A925XE24-F1
#
_cell.length_a   1.000
_cell.length_b   1.000
_cell.length_c   1.000
_cell.angle_alpha   90.00
_cell.angle_beta   90.00
_cell.angle_gamma   90.00
#
_symmetry.space_group_name_H-M   'P 1'
#
loop_
_entity.id
_entity.type
_entity.pdbx_description
1 polymer ?
#
loop_
_entity_poly.entity_id
_entity_poly.type
_entity_poly.pdbx_seq_one_letter_code
_entity_poly.pdbx_strand_id
1 'polypeptide(L)'
;TKSSKIFFLDTYTLREIYGVYIGAGFAGVVGTGFYPLMGNRVWCRYGCPLAAYLGLIQRFKSRFRITTNGGQCISCGNCSTYCEMGIDVRWYAQRGQNIVRSSCVGCGICSAVCPRGVLNLEIKDEDGRFGKPILIGNNNVTLAE
;
A
#
# COMPACT_ATOMS: atom_id res chain seq x y z
N THR A 1 45.08 -28.44 22.50
CA THR A 1 46.12 -28.14 21.48
C THR A 1 45.47 -27.40 20.33
N LYS A 2 45.76 -26.09 20.22
CA LYS A 2 45.14 -25.14 19.27
C LYS A 2 45.56 -25.49 17.83
N SER A 3 44.63 -26.01 17.03
CA SER A 3 44.78 -26.07 15.58
C SER A 3 43.91 -24.97 14.98
N SER A 4 44.42 -23.73 14.97
CA SER A 4 43.70 -22.54 14.50
C SER A 4 44.14 -22.07 13.10
N LYS A 5 45.04 -22.80 12.43
CA LYS A 5 45.49 -22.46 11.07
C LYS A 5 45.54 -23.70 10.19
N ILE A 6 44.60 -23.80 9.27
CA ILE A 6 44.70 -24.68 8.10
C ILE A 6 44.99 -23.75 6.92
N PHE A 7 46.13 -23.96 6.25
CA PHE A 7 46.56 -23.18 5.08
C PHE A 7 46.45 -21.65 5.27
N PHE A 8 47.21 -21.12 6.24
CA PHE A 8 47.38 -19.67 6.47
C PHE A 8 46.14 -18.86 6.88
N LEU A 9 44.93 -19.42 6.87
CA LEU A 9 43.69 -18.74 7.22
C LEU A 9 43.15 -19.25 8.56
N ASP A 10 42.69 -18.32 9.40
CA ASP A 10 42.05 -18.64 10.69
C ASP A 10 40.71 -19.34 10.44
N THR A 11 40.49 -20.48 11.10
CA THR A 11 39.25 -21.27 11.02
C THR A 11 38.01 -20.43 11.40
N TYR A 12 38.18 -19.42 12.26
CA TYR A 12 37.12 -18.49 12.65
C TYR A 12 36.67 -17.63 11.46
N THR A 13 37.61 -17.04 10.73
CA THR A 13 37.35 -16.20 9.56
C THR A 13 36.72 -17.00 8.42
N LEU A 14 37.15 -18.25 8.22
CA LEU A 14 36.54 -19.17 7.24
C LEU A 14 35.07 -19.47 7.57
N ARG A 15 34.74 -19.71 8.84
CA ARG A 15 33.36 -19.99 9.27
C ARG A 15 32.45 -18.76 9.11
N GLU A 16 32.97 -17.57 9.39
CA GLU A 16 32.25 -16.31 9.26
C GLU A 16 31.96 -15.97 7.79
N ILE A 17 32.97 -16.05 6.91
CA ILE A 17 32.81 -15.82 5.47
C ILE A 17 31.85 -16.83 4.85
N TYR A 18 32.00 -18.12 5.20
CA TYR A 18 31.10 -19.18 4.72
C TYR A 18 29.65 -18.96 5.18
N GLY A 19 29.44 -18.54 6.42
CA GLY A 19 28.12 -18.21 6.96
C GLY A 19 27.47 -17.02 6.25
N VAL A 20 28.21 -15.93 6.00
CA VAL A 20 27.70 -14.77 5.26
C VAL A 20 27.40 -15.13 3.81
N TYR A 21 28.26 -15.93 3.17
CA TYR A 21 28.08 -16.33 1.77
C TYR A 21 26.85 -17.22 1.58
N ILE A 22 26.66 -18.21 2.44
CA ILE A 22 25.47 -19.07 2.42
C ILE A 22 24.22 -18.27 2.79
N GLY A 23 24.29 -17.39 3.79
CA GLY A 23 23.19 -16.52 4.18
C GLY A 23 22.74 -15.60 3.04
N ALA A 24 23.68 -14.97 2.34
CA ALA A 24 23.40 -14.15 1.17
C ALA A 24 22.84 -14.97 0.00
N GLY A 25 23.36 -16.19 -0.23
CA GLY A 25 22.85 -17.11 -1.24
C GLY A 25 21.40 -17.53 -1.00
N PHE A 26 21.06 -17.97 0.21
CA PHE A 26 19.68 -18.33 0.55
C PHE A 26 18.74 -17.12 0.56
N ALA A 27 19.17 -15.97 1.08
CA ALA A 27 18.38 -14.74 1.02
C ALA A 27 18.11 -14.31 -0.43
N GLY A 28 19.10 -14.44 -1.31
CA GLY A 28 18.97 -14.15 -2.73
C GLY A 28 18.05 -15.13 -3.47
N VAL A 29 18.21 -16.44 -3.25
CA VAL A 29 17.40 -17.46 -3.94
C VAL A 29 15.96 -17.47 -3.44
N VAL A 30 15.74 -17.33 -2.12
CA VAL A 30 14.38 -17.22 -1.56
C VAL A 30 13.73 -15.92 -2.02
N GLY A 31 14.45 -14.78 -1.98
CA GLY A 31 13.92 -13.50 -2.43
C GLY A 31 13.58 -13.45 -3.92
N THR A 32 14.47 -13.98 -4.77
CA THR A 32 14.29 -14.00 -6.23
C THR A 32 13.32 -15.10 -6.68
N GLY A 33 13.29 -16.23 -5.98
CA GLY A 33 12.37 -17.35 -6.27
C GLY A 33 10.92 -17.06 -5.87
N PHE A 34 10.68 -16.18 -4.90
CA PHE A 34 9.34 -15.71 -4.55
C PHE A 34 8.78 -14.66 -5.53
N TYR A 35 9.67 -14.02 -6.29
CA TYR A 35 9.35 -12.97 -7.27
C TYR A 35 8.41 -13.44 -8.40
N PRO A 36 8.60 -14.61 -9.05
CA PRO A 36 7.71 -15.10 -10.10
C PRO A 36 6.37 -15.65 -9.58
N LEU A 37 6.30 -16.10 -8.32
CA LEU A 37 5.09 -16.72 -7.77
C LEU A 37 4.02 -15.71 -7.31
N MET A 38 4.45 -14.54 -6.84
CA MET A 38 3.50 -13.52 -6.36
C MET A 38 3.18 -12.42 -7.40
N GLY A 39 3.83 -12.46 -8.57
CA GLY A 39 3.56 -11.55 -9.70
C GLY A 39 4.40 -10.27 -9.73
N ASN A 40 4.38 -9.57 -10.87
CA ASN A 40 5.31 -8.48 -11.22
C ASN A 40 5.32 -7.22 -10.33
N ARG A 41 4.44 -7.10 -9.31
CA ARG A 41 4.32 -5.86 -8.49
C ARG A 41 4.45 -6.07 -6.97
N VAL A 42 4.83 -7.26 -6.52
CA VAL A 42 4.89 -7.59 -5.08
C VAL A 42 5.98 -6.81 -4.37
N TRP A 43 7.14 -6.69 -5.01
CA TRP A 43 8.22 -5.85 -4.50
C TRP A 43 7.77 -4.39 -4.37
N CYS A 44 7.09 -3.85 -5.38
CA CYS A 44 6.55 -2.49 -5.32
C CYS A 44 5.51 -2.32 -4.20
N ARG A 45 4.73 -3.36 -3.88
CA ARG A 45 3.68 -3.31 -2.86
C ARG A 45 4.19 -3.51 -1.43
N TYR A 46 5.21 -4.35 -1.22
CA TYR A 46 5.64 -4.78 0.11
C TYR A 46 7.13 -4.55 0.42
N GLY A 47 7.99 -4.53 -0.59
CA GLY A 47 9.46 -4.51 -0.39
C GLY A 47 10.14 -3.20 -0.77
N CYS A 48 9.51 -2.34 -1.57
CA CYS A 48 10.14 -1.14 -2.12
C CYS A 48 10.15 -0.01 -1.07
N PRO A 49 11.31 0.37 -0.52
CA PRO A 49 11.40 1.43 0.48
C PRO A 49 10.97 2.79 -0.09
N LEU A 50 11.19 3.01 -1.40
CA LEU A 50 10.73 4.21 -2.09
C LEU A 50 9.20 4.28 -2.15
N ALA A 51 8.52 3.16 -2.37
CA ALA A 51 7.05 3.12 -2.37
C ALA A 51 6.48 3.39 -0.97
N ALA A 52 7.13 2.90 0.08
CA ALA A 52 6.75 3.21 1.46
C ALA A 52 6.93 4.71 1.77
N TYR A 53 8.05 5.31 1.37
CA TYR A 53 8.33 6.72 1.57
C TYR A 53 7.34 7.61 0.81
N LEU A 54 7.14 7.36 -0.48
CA LEU A 54 6.20 8.10 -1.31
C LEU A 54 4.76 7.91 -0.85
N GLY A 55 4.37 6.70 -0.44
CA GLY A 55 3.04 6.44 0.11
C GLY A 55 2.77 7.17 1.42
N LEU A 56 3.80 7.33 2.26
CA LEU A 56 3.70 8.11 3.49
C LEU A 56 3.55 9.61 3.19
N ILE A 57 4.39 10.16 2.31
CA ILE A 57 4.28 11.56 1.90
C ILE A 57 2.92 11.82 1.25
N GLN A 58 2.50 10.96 0.33
CA GLN A 58 1.21 11.09 -0.34
C GLN A 58 0.06 11.05 0.67
N ARG A 59 0.13 10.21 1.70
CA ARG A 59 -0.90 10.15 2.76
C ARG A 59 -1.05 11.45 3.54
N PHE A 60 0.01 12.24 3.69
CA PHE A 60 -0.04 13.46 4.49
C PHE A 60 -0.13 14.73 3.65
N LYS A 61 0.55 14.79 2.50
CA LYS A 61 0.72 15.99 1.66
C LYS A 61 -0.09 15.97 0.36
N SER A 62 -0.77 14.88 -0.02
CA SER A 62 -1.53 14.87 -1.28
C SER A 62 -2.80 15.71 -1.23
N ARG A 63 -3.02 16.53 -2.26
CA ARG A 63 -4.25 17.31 -2.48
C ARG A 63 -5.40 16.46 -3.05
N PHE A 64 -5.05 15.35 -3.69
CA PHE A 64 -6.01 14.39 -4.25
C PHE A 64 -6.52 13.46 -3.16
N ARG A 65 -7.85 13.36 -3.05
CA ARG A 65 -8.53 12.42 -2.16
C ARG A 65 -9.77 11.83 -2.80
N ILE A 66 -10.03 10.57 -2.46
CA ILE A 66 -11.26 9.89 -2.86
C ILE A 66 -12.26 10.05 -1.73
N THR A 67 -13.30 10.83 -1.99
CA THR A 67 -14.46 10.94 -1.09
C THR A 67 -15.51 9.92 -1.45
N THR A 68 -16.30 9.54 -0.46
CA THR A 68 -17.40 8.60 -0.66
C THR A 68 -18.71 9.24 -0.22
N ASN A 69 -19.75 8.97 -0.99
CA ASN A 69 -21.12 9.28 -0.63
C ASN A 69 -21.72 8.05 0.07
N GLY A 70 -21.68 8.05 1.41
CA GLY A 70 -21.91 6.86 2.25
C GLY A 70 -23.30 6.22 2.24
N GLY A 71 -24.20 6.60 1.33
CA GLY A 71 -25.57 6.07 1.27
C GLY A 71 -25.93 5.26 0.02
N GLN A 72 -25.06 5.23 -1.00
CA GLN A 72 -25.43 4.71 -2.34
C GLN A 72 -24.68 3.44 -2.77
N CYS A 73 -23.83 2.89 -1.89
CA CYS A 73 -23.02 1.71 -2.19
C CYS A 73 -23.86 0.42 -2.23
N ILE A 74 -23.84 -0.29 -3.36
CA ILE A 74 -24.49 -1.61 -3.53
C ILE A 74 -23.55 -2.80 -3.33
N SER A 75 -22.35 -2.58 -2.79
CA SER A 75 -21.40 -3.65 -2.46
C SER A 75 -20.93 -4.54 -3.64
N CYS A 76 -21.05 -4.05 -4.89
CA CYS A 76 -20.67 -4.80 -6.11
C CYS A 76 -19.20 -5.23 -6.17
N GLY A 77 -18.29 -4.49 -5.53
CA GLY A 77 -16.87 -4.87 -5.41
C GLY A 77 -15.96 -4.47 -6.57
N ASN A 78 -16.49 -3.93 -7.68
CA ASN A 78 -15.68 -3.51 -8.84
C ASN A 78 -14.55 -2.52 -8.46
N CYS A 79 -14.79 -1.63 -7.50
CA CYS A 79 -13.77 -0.69 -7.03
C CYS A 79 -12.58 -1.37 -6.34
N SER A 80 -12.80 -2.50 -5.65
CA SER A 80 -11.73 -3.28 -4.99
C SER A 80 -11.00 -4.18 -5.99
N THR A 81 -11.69 -4.73 -6.99
CA THR A 81 -11.09 -5.65 -7.98
C THR A 81 -10.14 -4.94 -8.94
N TYR A 82 -10.50 -3.73 -9.39
CA TYR A 82 -9.66 -2.92 -10.28
C TYR A 82 -8.60 -2.09 -9.56
N CYS A 83 -8.53 -2.17 -8.22
CA CYS A 83 -7.50 -1.45 -7.48
C CYS A 83 -6.15 -2.16 -7.61
N GLU A 84 -5.23 -1.59 -8.40
CA GLU A 84 -3.87 -2.14 -8.55
C GLU A 84 -3.08 -2.21 -7.22
N MET A 85 -3.45 -1.38 -6.26
CA MET A 85 -2.85 -1.35 -4.92
C MET A 85 -3.47 -2.40 -3.97
N GLY A 86 -4.49 -3.13 -4.45
CA GLY A 86 -5.23 -4.15 -3.71
C GLY A 86 -5.85 -3.64 -2.41
N ILE A 87 -6.39 -2.42 -2.44
CA ILE A 87 -7.13 -1.82 -1.33
C ILE A 87 -8.57 -2.30 -1.42
N ASP A 88 -9.15 -2.72 -0.29
CA ASP A 88 -10.59 -3.00 -0.24
C ASP A 88 -11.40 -1.70 -0.17
N VAL A 89 -11.60 -1.06 -1.33
CA VAL A 89 -12.33 0.20 -1.46
C VAL A 89 -13.83 0.02 -1.14
N ARG A 90 -14.39 -1.15 -1.44
CA ARG A 90 -15.80 -1.47 -1.13
C ARG A 90 -16.12 -1.28 0.35
N TRP A 91 -15.25 -1.76 1.23
CA TRP A 91 -15.43 -1.64 2.68
C TRP A 91 -15.49 -0.19 3.15
N TYR A 92 -14.67 0.69 2.55
CA TYR A 92 -14.67 2.12 2.84
C TYR A 92 -15.96 2.79 2.34
N ALA A 93 -16.43 2.41 1.15
CA ALA A 93 -17.65 2.95 0.56
C ALA A 93 -18.91 2.55 1.36
N GLN A 94 -18.98 1.30 1.84
CA GLN A 94 -20.10 0.82 2.67
C GLN A 94 -20.22 1.57 3.99
N ARG A 95 -19.10 1.94 4.59
CA ARG A 95 -19.05 2.65 5.88
C ARG A 95 -19.21 4.15 5.74
N GLY A 96 -19.26 4.66 4.51
CA GLY A 96 -19.11 6.08 4.26
C GLY A 96 -17.85 6.58 4.97
N GLN A 97 -16.67 6.08 4.60
CA GLN A 97 -15.39 6.59 5.09
C GLN A 97 -14.49 7.00 3.93
N ASN A 98 -13.82 8.16 4.06
CA ASN A 98 -12.83 8.61 3.09
C ASN A 98 -11.66 7.62 3.01
N ILE A 99 -11.10 7.44 1.82
CA ILE A 99 -9.97 6.54 1.62
C ILE A 99 -8.66 7.28 1.90
N VAL A 100 -8.25 7.27 3.17
CA VAL A 100 -6.98 7.84 3.65
C VAL A 100 -6.02 6.73 4.05
N ARG A 101 -5.36 6.13 3.05
CA ARG A 101 -4.35 5.08 3.22
C ARG A 101 -3.09 5.43 2.45
N SER A 102 -1.91 5.13 3.02
CA SER A 102 -0.61 5.36 2.38
C SER A 102 -0.39 4.52 1.13
N SER A 103 -1.04 3.37 1.04
CA SER A 103 -1.02 2.56 -0.18
C SER A 103 -1.88 3.13 -1.30
N CYS A 104 -2.74 4.12 -1.03
CA CYS A 104 -3.56 4.74 -2.06
C CYS A 104 -2.76 5.83 -2.76
N VAL A 105 -2.49 5.64 -4.06
CA VAL A 105 -1.79 6.63 -4.89
C VAL A 105 -2.70 7.76 -5.38
N GLY A 106 -4.03 7.61 -5.24
CA GLY A 106 -5.00 8.59 -5.72
C GLY A 106 -5.29 8.53 -7.23
N CYS A 107 -5.16 7.37 -7.87
CA CYS A 107 -5.32 7.20 -9.33
C CYS A 107 -6.77 7.37 -9.84
N GLY A 108 -7.79 7.38 -8.97
CA GLY A 108 -9.18 7.59 -9.39
C GLY A 108 -9.85 6.44 -10.14
N ILE A 109 -9.20 5.29 -10.37
CA ILE A 109 -9.83 4.16 -11.08
C ILE A 109 -11.13 3.70 -10.42
N CYS A 110 -11.18 3.77 -9.09
CA CYS A 110 -12.32 3.36 -8.29
C CYS A 110 -13.58 4.23 -8.49
N SER A 111 -13.43 5.53 -8.79
CA SER A 111 -14.56 6.39 -9.14
C SER A 111 -15.04 6.13 -10.56
N ALA A 112 -14.11 5.88 -11.50
CA ALA A 112 -14.45 5.59 -12.90
C ALA A 112 -15.21 4.27 -13.07
N VAL A 113 -14.85 3.20 -12.34
CA VAL A 113 -15.49 1.89 -12.47
C VAL A 113 -16.77 1.71 -11.64
N CYS A 114 -17.13 2.70 -10.81
CA CYS A 114 -18.28 2.57 -9.92
C CYS A 114 -19.59 2.83 -10.70
N PRO A 115 -20.47 1.82 -10.87
CA PRO A 115 -21.71 1.99 -11.65
C PRO A 115 -22.73 2.93 -10.99
N ARG A 116 -22.55 3.24 -9.70
CA ARG A 116 -23.42 4.13 -8.91
C ARG A 116 -22.81 5.51 -8.64
N GLY A 117 -21.57 5.77 -9.07
CA GLY A 117 -20.93 7.07 -8.83
C GLY A 117 -20.72 7.42 -7.35
N VAL A 118 -20.60 6.41 -6.48
CA VAL A 118 -20.48 6.59 -5.01
C VAL A 118 -19.18 7.28 -4.61
N LEU A 119 -18.13 7.04 -5.39
CA LEU A 119 -16.76 7.48 -5.12
C LEU A 119 -16.44 8.65 -6.05
N ASN A 120 -15.92 9.74 -5.49
CA ASN A 120 -15.50 10.91 -6.26
C ASN A 120 -14.04 11.24 -5.98
N LEU A 121 -13.32 11.62 -7.04
CA LEU A 121 -11.97 12.15 -6.93
C LEU A 121 -12.06 13.67 -6.78
N GLU A 122 -11.71 14.17 -5.61
CA GLU A 122 -11.76 15.59 -5.28
C GLU A 122 -10.35 16.13 -5.02
N ILE A 123 -10.13 17.38 -5.43
CA ILE A 123 -8.95 18.16 -5.07
C ILE A 123 -9.38 19.11 -3.96
N LYS A 124 -8.84 18.95 -2.74
CA LYS A 124 -9.08 19.90 -1.65
C LYS A 124 -7.78 20.14 -0.86
N ASP A 125 -7.80 21.12 0.04
CA ASP A 125 -6.67 21.46 0.92
C ASP A 125 -6.28 20.35 1.90
N GLU A 126 -5.06 20.48 2.46
CA GLU A 126 -4.49 19.54 3.45
C GLU A 126 -5.31 19.53 4.75
N ASP A 127 -6.01 20.63 5.04
CA ASP A 127 -6.82 20.82 6.23
C ASP A 127 -8.05 19.89 6.23
N GLY A 128 -8.24 19.15 7.34
CA GLY A 128 -9.38 18.25 7.52
C GLY A 128 -9.29 16.89 6.82
N ARG A 129 -8.09 16.45 6.40
CA ARG A 129 -7.89 15.18 5.65
C ARG A 129 -8.38 13.92 6.36
N PHE A 130 -8.31 13.86 7.69
CA PHE A 130 -8.80 12.72 8.49
C PHE A 130 -10.27 12.87 8.91
N GLY A 131 -10.96 13.91 8.41
CA GLY A 131 -12.37 14.15 8.68
C GLY A 131 -13.29 13.05 8.14
N LYS A 132 -14.44 12.89 8.77
CA LYS A 132 -15.52 12.01 8.31
C LYS A 132 -16.03 12.51 6.94
N PRO A 133 -16.41 11.63 6.00
CA PRO A 133 -16.95 12.08 4.72
C PRO A 133 -18.28 12.77 4.88
N ILE A 134 -18.58 13.55 3.85
CA ILE A 134 -19.87 14.21 3.65
C ILE A 134 -20.86 13.11 3.27
N LEU A 135 -21.77 12.77 4.19
CA LEU A 135 -22.86 11.85 3.93
C LEU A 135 -23.98 12.64 3.24
N ILE A 136 -24.04 12.64 1.91
CA ILE A 136 -25.16 13.26 1.18
C ILE A 136 -26.32 12.25 1.16
N GLY A 137 -26.89 12.01 2.34
CA GLY A 137 -28.26 11.52 2.52
C GLY A 137 -29.16 12.71 2.80
N ASN A 138 -30.46 12.58 2.50
CA ASN A 138 -31.48 13.64 2.41
C ASN A 138 -31.50 14.73 3.51
N ASN A 139 -30.78 14.63 4.64
CA ASN A 139 -30.91 15.53 5.79
C ASN A 139 -29.59 15.99 6.48
N ASN A 140 -28.43 16.15 5.83
CA ASN A 140 -27.34 16.96 6.42
C ASN A 140 -26.21 17.31 5.45
N VAL A 141 -26.40 18.39 4.69
CA VAL A 141 -25.27 19.15 4.14
C VAL A 141 -24.68 19.97 5.29
N THR A 142 -23.70 19.44 6.02
CA THR A 142 -22.83 20.29 6.84
C THR A 142 -21.74 20.84 5.93
N LEU A 143 -21.91 22.09 5.50
CA LEU A 143 -20.82 22.91 4.99
C LEU A 143 -19.88 23.14 6.17
N ALA A 144 -18.66 22.64 6.07
CA ALA A 144 -17.59 23.08 6.95
C ALA A 144 -17.27 24.52 6.56
N GLU A 145 -17.41 25.42 7.53
CA GLU A 145 -16.92 26.80 7.46
C GLU A 145 -15.39 26.83 7.36
#